data_AF-A0AA35ZWK1-F1
#
_entry.id   AF-A0AA35ZWK1-F1
#
_cell.length_a   1.000
_cell.length_b   1.000
_cell.length_c   1.000
_cell.angle_alpha   90.00
_cell.angle_beta   90.00
_cell.angle_gamma   90.00
#
_symmetry.space_group_name_H-M   'P 1'
#
loop_
_entity.id
_entity.type
_entity.pdbx_description
1 polymer ?
#
loop_
_entity_poly.entity_id
_entity_poly.type
_entity_poly.pdbx_seq_one_letter_code
_entity_poly.pdbx_strand_id
1 'polypeptide(L)'
;MRFTDSPVIDLTVNNSKLSFHQDNGSMHVGTTVWPCSLVLVKFAERWLSSTSTTDNPYATLLHFPNKRAVELGTGCGVAAMGLYLLGLKDVVLTDIAPVMPALKHNLKRNKPVLEESVAPLLAAMESMVSDTGVVLLGYQVRSPEAHLLFWEQSVKSTLLGEACLCSRLQCCLPV
;
A
#
# COMPACT_ATOMS: atom_id res chain seq x y z
N MET A 1 10.55 6.78 19.94
CA MET A 1 10.79 6.62 18.49
C MET A 1 11.93 7.54 18.09
N ARG A 2 13.01 6.99 17.56
CA ARG A 2 14.17 7.78 17.10
C ARG A 2 14.20 7.76 15.58
N PHE A 3 13.45 8.66 14.96
CA PHE A 3 13.33 8.77 13.50
C PHE A 3 14.59 9.30 12.80
N THR A 4 15.59 9.76 13.58
CA THR A 4 16.79 10.46 13.10
C THR A 4 17.95 9.53 12.76
N ASP A 5 17.93 8.29 13.25
CA ASP A 5 19.08 7.38 13.16
C ASP A 5 18.94 6.44 11.93
N SER A 6 17.82 6.51 11.22
CA SER A 6 17.50 5.69 10.05
C SER A 6 17.37 6.55 8.79
N PRO A 7 17.72 6.02 7.60
CA PRO A 7 17.62 6.78 6.36
C PRO A 7 16.16 7.15 6.06
N VAL A 8 15.98 8.37 5.55
CA VAL A 8 14.70 8.82 5.00
C VAL A 8 14.54 8.23 3.61
N ILE A 9 13.37 7.68 3.32
CA ILE A 9 13.03 7.16 1.99
C ILE A 9 12.12 8.16 1.30
N ASP A 10 12.52 8.60 0.11
CA ASP A 10 11.71 9.48 -0.72
C ASP A 10 11.11 8.71 -1.91
N LEU A 11 9.84 8.97 -2.21
CA LEU A 11 9.11 8.37 -3.33
C LEU A 11 8.46 9.49 -4.16
N THR A 12 8.82 9.61 -5.43
CA THR A 12 8.14 10.51 -6.37
C THR A 12 6.96 9.79 -7.01
N VAL A 13 5.78 10.41 -7.09
CA VAL A 13 4.57 9.91 -7.76
C VAL A 13 3.91 11.06 -8.53
N ASN A 14 3.68 10.93 -9.84
CA ASN A 14 3.06 11.97 -10.69
C ASN A 14 3.62 13.40 -10.41
N ASN A 15 4.95 13.52 -10.28
CA ASN A 15 5.70 14.75 -9.95
C ASN A 15 5.61 15.26 -8.50
N SER A 16 4.81 14.63 -7.64
CA SER A 16 4.76 14.91 -6.21
C SER A 16 5.77 14.04 -5.45
N LYS A 17 6.42 14.59 -4.43
CA LYS A 17 7.44 13.88 -3.65
C LYS A 17 6.91 13.57 -2.25
N LEU A 18 6.77 12.28 -1.94
CA LEU A 18 6.50 11.78 -0.59
C LEU A 18 7.82 11.46 0.12
N SER A 19 7.87 11.67 1.43
CA SER A 19 9.05 11.46 2.27
C SER A 19 8.67 10.65 3.51
N PHE A 20 9.34 9.54 3.75
CA PHE A 20 9.01 8.57 4.79
C PHE A 20 10.17 8.41 5.76
N HIS A 21 9.87 8.67 7.02
CA HIS A 21 10.76 8.44 8.14
C HIS A 21 10.57 7.04 8.67
N GLN A 22 11.69 6.44 9.06
CA GLN A 22 11.75 5.08 9.57
C GLN A 22 12.26 5.10 11.01
N ASP A 23 11.90 4.08 11.77
CA ASP A 23 12.53 3.76 13.05
C ASP A 23 13.00 2.30 12.98
N ASN A 24 14.16 2.07 12.34
CA ASN A 24 14.69 0.72 12.14
C ASN A 24 15.28 0.11 13.43
N GLY A 25 15.43 0.93 14.48
CA GLY A 25 15.83 0.47 15.81
C GLY A 25 14.66 0.00 16.66
N SER A 26 13.42 0.11 16.16
CA SER A 26 12.24 -0.34 16.86
C SER A 26 12.11 -1.87 16.83
N MET A 27 11.43 -2.45 17.83
CA MET A 27 11.09 -3.88 17.85
C MET A 27 9.99 -4.26 16.84
N HIS A 28 9.41 -3.28 16.13
CA HIS A 28 8.29 -3.47 15.23
C HIS A 28 8.69 -3.20 13.80
N VAL A 29 8.62 -4.22 12.95
CA VAL A 29 9.00 -4.11 11.53
C VAL A 29 8.10 -3.18 10.70
N GLY A 30 6.94 -2.77 11.24
CA GLY A 30 6.05 -1.79 10.62
C GLY A 30 6.58 -0.35 10.67
N THR A 31 7.71 -0.10 11.34
CA THR A 31 8.37 1.22 11.36
C THR A 31 9.46 1.37 10.29
N THR A 32 9.62 0.38 9.43
CA THR A 32 10.53 0.36 8.28
C THR A 32 9.73 0.38 6.98
N VAL A 33 10.24 1.06 5.96
CA VAL A 33 9.68 1.03 4.61
C VAL A 33 10.00 -0.30 3.96
N TRP A 34 8.96 -1.04 3.59
CA TRP A 34 9.11 -2.30 2.88
C TRP A 34 9.20 -2.07 1.37
N PRO A 35 10.18 -2.66 0.66
CA PRO A 35 10.32 -2.49 -0.79
C PRO A 35 9.05 -2.81 -1.59
N CYS A 36 8.25 -3.78 -1.14
CA CYS A 36 6.98 -4.13 -1.80
C CYS A 36 5.98 -2.97 -1.85
N SER A 37 5.98 -2.08 -0.86
CA SER A 37 5.10 -0.91 -0.83
C SER A 37 5.49 0.13 -1.89
N LEU A 38 6.79 0.36 -2.10
CA LEU A 38 7.30 1.23 -3.18
C LEU A 38 6.97 0.64 -4.56
N VAL A 39 7.18 -0.66 -4.68
CA VAL A 39 6.98 -1.39 -5.93
C VAL A 39 5.51 -1.44 -6.33
N LEU A 40 4.58 -1.58 -5.37
CA LEU A 40 3.14 -1.49 -5.61
C LEU A 40 2.74 -0.12 -6.20
N VAL A 41 3.25 0.97 -5.61
CA VAL A 41 2.95 2.33 -6.11
C VAL A 41 3.51 2.52 -7.51
N LYS A 42 4.75 2.11 -7.76
CA LYS A 42 5.39 2.23 -9.09
C LYS A 42 4.75 1.35 -10.15
N PHE A 43 4.26 0.17 -9.77
CA PHE A 43 3.44 -0.66 -10.64
C PHE A 43 2.17 0.08 -11.04
N ALA A 44 1.41 0.60 -10.07
CA ALA A 44 0.17 1.32 -10.36
C ALA A 44 0.42 2.58 -11.20
N GLU A 45 1.43 3.38 -10.84
CA GLU A 45 1.82 4.59 -11.57
C GLU A 45 2.17 4.28 -13.03
N ARG A 46 2.99 3.23 -13.27
CA ARG A 46 3.37 2.81 -14.62
C ARG A 46 2.14 2.48 -15.47
N TRP A 47 1.21 1.68 -14.95
CA TRP A 47 0.05 1.25 -15.72
C TRP A 47 -1.02 2.34 -15.87
N LEU A 48 -1.13 3.27 -14.93
CA LEU A 48 -2.00 4.45 -15.06
C LEU A 48 -1.46 5.49 -16.04
N SER A 49 -0.14 5.58 -16.19
CA SER A 49 0.51 6.45 -17.18
C SER A 49 0.45 5.91 -18.62
N SER A 50 0.06 4.64 -18.79
CA SER A 50 -0.02 4.01 -20.12
C SER A 50 -1.18 4.58 -20.93
N THR A 51 -0.87 5.23 -22.05
CA THR A 51 -1.84 5.86 -22.96
C THR A 51 -2.53 4.86 -23.90
N SER A 52 -2.03 3.62 -24.02
CA SER A 52 -2.69 2.53 -24.74
C SER A 52 -3.76 1.89 -23.84
N THR A 53 -5.02 2.24 -24.07
CA THR A 53 -6.17 1.62 -23.40
C THR A 53 -6.46 0.21 -23.90
N THR A 54 -5.93 -0.17 -25.07
CA THR A 54 -6.12 -1.50 -25.67
C THR A 54 -5.21 -2.57 -25.07
N ASP A 55 -4.10 -2.19 -24.43
CA ASP A 55 -3.07 -3.13 -23.93
C ASP A 55 -2.82 -3.08 -22.41
N ASN A 56 -3.67 -2.37 -21.64
CA ASN A 56 -3.53 -2.34 -20.18
C ASN A 56 -4.46 -3.37 -19.52
N PRO A 57 -3.96 -4.57 -19.16
CA PRO A 57 -4.78 -5.60 -18.51
C PRO A 57 -5.25 -5.18 -17.10
N TYR A 58 -4.71 -4.09 -16.56
CA TYR A 58 -5.03 -3.58 -15.23
C TYR A 58 -5.90 -2.31 -15.26
N ALA A 59 -6.41 -1.89 -16.42
CA ALA A 59 -7.18 -0.65 -16.55
C ALA A 59 -8.41 -0.63 -15.63
N THR A 60 -9.20 -1.71 -15.61
CA THR A 60 -10.37 -1.86 -14.73
C THR A 60 -9.96 -1.91 -13.25
N LEU A 61 -8.84 -2.57 -12.96
CA LEU A 61 -8.33 -2.77 -11.61
C LEU A 61 -7.87 -1.45 -10.98
N LEU A 62 -7.08 -0.68 -11.73
CA LEU A 62 -6.46 0.57 -11.28
C LEU A 62 -7.37 1.80 -11.49
N HIS A 63 -8.60 1.60 -11.95
CA HIS A 63 -9.58 2.68 -12.06
C HIS A 63 -10.09 3.11 -10.68
N PHE A 64 -9.36 3.99 -10.01
CA PHE A 64 -9.66 4.43 -8.63
C PHE A 64 -10.87 5.36 -8.41
N PRO A 65 -11.47 6.06 -9.41
CA PRO A 65 -12.65 6.88 -9.14
C PRO A 65 -13.75 6.12 -8.39
N ASN A 66 -14.22 6.72 -7.28
CA ASN A 66 -15.26 6.18 -6.39
C ASN A 66 -14.93 4.84 -5.71
N LYS A 67 -13.67 4.38 -5.73
CA LYS A 67 -13.25 3.19 -4.99
C LYS A 67 -12.87 3.56 -3.55
N ARG A 68 -13.31 2.71 -2.62
CA ARG A 68 -12.94 2.73 -1.20
C ARG A 68 -11.98 1.60 -0.92
N ALA A 69 -10.92 1.85 -0.16
CA ALA A 69 -9.88 0.87 0.12
C ALA A 69 -9.53 0.78 1.60
N VAL A 70 -8.99 -0.38 1.98
CA VAL A 70 -8.29 -0.59 3.26
C VAL A 70 -6.89 -1.06 2.96
N GLU A 71 -5.92 -0.47 3.64
CA GLU A 71 -4.59 -1.03 3.73
C GLU A 71 -4.43 -1.72 5.09
N LEU A 72 -4.14 -3.02 5.05
CA LEU A 72 -3.83 -3.82 6.23
C LEU A 72 -2.31 -3.89 6.40
N GLY A 73 -1.79 -3.54 7.57
CA GLY A 73 -0.35 -3.51 7.80
C GLY A 73 0.34 -2.39 7.03
N THR A 74 -0.24 -1.19 7.10
CA THR A 74 0.21 0.03 6.42
C THR A 74 1.67 0.39 6.69
N GLY A 75 2.21 0.06 7.86
CA GLY A 75 3.57 0.41 8.27
C GLY A 75 3.82 1.92 8.22
N CYS A 76 4.83 2.33 7.46
CA CYS A 76 5.15 3.74 7.22
C CYS A 76 4.11 4.50 6.36
N GLY A 77 3.14 3.80 5.75
CA GLY A 77 2.06 4.39 4.93
C GLY A 77 2.40 4.66 3.47
N VAL A 78 3.43 3.99 2.97
CA VAL A 78 3.97 4.22 1.62
C VAL A 78 2.96 3.91 0.53
N ALA A 79 2.32 2.74 0.56
CA ALA A 79 1.46 2.34 -0.54
C ALA A 79 0.15 3.13 -0.54
N ALA A 80 -0.54 3.30 0.60
CA ALA A 80 -1.73 4.15 0.66
C ALA A 80 -1.46 5.59 0.21
N MET A 81 -0.41 6.26 0.70
CA MET A 81 -0.11 7.64 0.30
C MET A 81 0.28 7.74 -1.19
N GLY A 82 1.01 6.75 -1.72
CA GLY A 82 1.34 6.70 -3.14
C GLY A 82 0.12 6.49 -4.03
N LEU A 83 -0.76 5.53 -3.69
CA LEU A 83 -2.01 5.28 -4.41
C LEU A 83 -2.99 6.45 -4.31
N TYR A 84 -2.96 7.18 -3.19
CA TYR A 84 -3.73 8.41 -3.02
C TYR A 84 -3.33 9.49 -4.05
N LEU A 85 -2.03 9.65 -4.32
CA LEU A 85 -1.54 10.55 -5.38
C LEU A 85 -1.88 10.05 -6.80
N LEU A 86 -2.22 8.78 -6.95
CA LEU A 86 -2.70 8.18 -8.19
C LEU A 86 -4.24 8.21 -8.34
N GLY A 87 -4.97 8.71 -7.35
CA GLY A 87 -6.42 8.93 -7.43
C GLY A 87 -7.27 8.09 -6.47
N LEU A 88 -6.68 7.22 -5.65
CA LEU A 88 -7.40 6.46 -4.61
C LEU A 88 -7.64 7.31 -3.36
N LYS A 89 -8.68 8.15 -3.42
CA LYS A 89 -8.91 9.20 -2.41
C LYS A 89 -9.59 8.73 -1.12
N ASP A 90 -10.33 7.62 -1.16
CA ASP A 90 -10.97 7.03 0.03
C ASP A 90 -10.22 5.76 0.45
N VAL A 91 -9.27 5.91 1.37
CA VAL A 91 -8.45 4.82 1.88
C VAL A 91 -8.35 4.87 3.41
N VAL A 92 -8.60 3.71 4.04
CA VAL A 92 -8.41 3.49 5.47
C VAL A 92 -7.07 2.80 5.70
N LEU A 93 -6.24 3.39 6.55
CA LEU A 93 -4.92 2.86 6.89
C LEU A 93 -5.02 2.15 8.24
N THR A 94 -4.60 0.88 8.30
CA THR A 94 -4.67 0.07 9.51
C THR A 94 -3.35 -0.61 9.81
N ASP A 95 -3.02 -0.72 11.10
CA ASP A 95 -1.84 -1.40 11.60
C ASP A 95 -2.04 -1.77 13.08
N ILE A 96 -1.05 -2.41 13.69
CA ILE A 96 -1.03 -2.66 15.13
C ILE A 96 -0.72 -1.36 15.90
N ALA A 97 -1.24 -1.26 17.13
CA ALA A 97 -1.12 -0.06 17.97
C ALA A 97 0.33 0.49 18.10
N PRO A 98 1.39 -0.35 18.22
CA PRO A 98 2.77 0.16 18.32
C PRO A 98 3.31 0.87 17.07
N VAL A 99 2.73 0.61 15.88
CA VAL A 99 3.16 1.22 14.61
C VAL A 99 2.48 2.57 14.37
N MET A 100 1.30 2.79 14.98
CA MET A 100 0.49 4.00 14.81
C MET A 100 1.26 5.32 15.01
N PRO A 101 2.19 5.47 15.96
CA PRO A 101 2.95 6.71 16.09
C PRO A 101 3.86 7.01 14.88
N ALA A 102 4.51 6.00 14.29
CA ALA A 102 5.32 6.16 13.08
C ALA A 102 4.45 6.50 11.86
N LEU A 103 3.32 5.81 11.71
CA LEU A 103 2.36 6.12 10.66
C LEU A 103 1.83 7.55 10.75
N LYS A 104 1.38 7.98 11.93
CA LYS A 104 0.90 9.35 12.17
C LYS A 104 1.98 10.39 11.91
N HIS A 105 3.24 10.09 12.22
CA HIS A 105 4.37 10.96 11.91
C HIS A 105 4.50 11.16 10.38
N ASN A 106 4.50 10.09 9.60
CA ASN A 106 4.64 10.16 8.14
C ASN A 106 3.44 10.83 7.46
N LEU A 107 2.21 10.60 7.95
CA LEU A 107 1.03 11.30 7.47
C LEU A 107 1.12 12.81 7.70
N LYS A 108 1.55 13.25 8.89
CA LYS A 108 1.76 14.67 9.18
C LYS A 108 2.82 15.29 8.27
N ARG A 109 3.91 14.56 8.02
CA ARG A 109 5.01 15.00 7.16
C ARG A 109 4.57 15.19 5.72
N ASN A 110 3.75 14.27 5.20
CA ASN A 110 3.28 14.29 3.82
C ASN A 110 1.97 15.07 3.63
N LYS A 111 1.35 15.58 4.70
CA LYS A 111 0.11 16.37 4.62
C LYS A 111 0.16 17.49 3.57
N PRO A 112 1.23 18.29 3.42
CA PRO A 112 1.27 19.34 2.40
C PRO A 112 1.19 18.82 0.95
N VAL A 113 1.55 17.56 0.73
CA VAL A 113 1.56 16.90 -0.58
C VAL A 113 0.23 16.18 -0.85
N LEU A 114 -0.47 15.76 0.20
CA LEU A 114 -1.69 14.95 0.09
C LEU A 114 -2.97 15.79 -0.10
N GLU A 115 -2.91 17.12 -0.09
CA GLU A 115 -4.08 18.02 -0.10
C GLU A 115 -5.10 17.72 1.04
N GLU A 116 -5.92 18.71 1.43
CA GLU A 116 -6.78 18.58 2.61
C GLU A 116 -7.95 17.61 2.39
N SER A 117 -7.77 16.33 2.71
CA SER A 117 -8.87 15.36 2.80
C SER A 117 -8.57 14.30 3.87
N VAL A 118 -8.52 14.72 5.13
CA VAL A 118 -8.29 13.82 6.28
C VAL A 118 -9.61 13.39 6.96
N ALA A 119 -10.75 13.96 6.56
CA ALA A 119 -12.05 13.75 7.22
C ALA A 119 -12.75 12.39 6.94
N PRO A 120 -12.64 11.75 5.76
CA PRO A 120 -13.31 10.46 5.51
C PRO A 120 -12.77 9.27 6.32
N LEU A 121 -11.62 9.45 6.99
CA LEU A 121 -10.77 8.43 7.61
C LEU A 121 -11.43 7.60 8.73
N LEU A 122 -12.51 8.09 9.36
CA LEU A 122 -13.16 7.42 10.50
C LEU A 122 -14.45 6.68 10.13
N ALA A 123 -15.14 7.08 9.05
CA ALA A 123 -16.44 6.50 8.67
C ALA A 123 -16.30 5.16 7.91
N ALA A 124 -15.11 4.89 7.37
CA ALA A 124 -14.93 3.76 6.47
C ALA A 124 -14.69 2.41 7.18
N MET A 125 -14.31 2.40 8.46
CA MET A 125 -14.01 1.17 9.23
C MET A 125 -15.24 0.27 9.50
N GLU A 126 -16.47 0.74 9.26
CA GLU A 126 -17.70 -0.01 9.58
C GLU A 126 -18.32 -0.77 8.39
N SER A 127 -17.83 -0.64 7.16
CA SER A 127 -18.62 -1.05 5.97
C SER A 127 -17.98 -2.01 4.95
N MET A 128 -16.88 -2.72 5.23
CA MET A 128 -16.10 -3.34 4.15
C MET A 128 -16.07 -4.86 4.21
N VAL A 129 -16.81 -5.51 3.30
CA VAL A 129 -16.38 -5.93 1.95
C VAL A 129 -17.63 -5.86 1.04
N SER A 130 -17.57 -5.18 -0.11
CA SER A 130 -18.63 -5.30 -1.13
C SER A 130 -18.38 -6.53 -2.00
N ASP A 131 -19.42 -7.16 -2.55
CA ASP A 131 -19.31 -8.35 -3.41
C ASP A 131 -18.45 -8.14 -4.69
N THR A 132 -18.17 -6.88 -5.07
CA THR A 132 -17.27 -6.51 -6.19
C THR A 132 -15.91 -5.96 -5.73
N GLY A 133 -15.50 -6.27 -4.49
CA GLY A 133 -14.25 -5.79 -3.90
C GLY A 133 -13.01 -6.37 -4.59
N VAL A 134 -11.93 -5.60 -4.59
CA VAL A 134 -10.63 -6.03 -5.11
C VAL A 134 -9.60 -5.99 -3.99
N VAL A 135 -8.79 -7.04 -3.86
CA VAL A 135 -7.65 -7.08 -2.95
C VAL A 135 -6.34 -6.88 -3.73
N LEU A 136 -5.58 -5.85 -3.37
CA LEU A 136 -4.21 -5.64 -3.84
C LEU A 136 -3.23 -6.12 -2.77
N LEU A 137 -2.43 -7.13 -3.09
CA LEU A 137 -1.44 -7.69 -2.17
C LEU A 137 -0.02 -7.41 -2.68
N GLY A 138 0.74 -6.63 -1.91
CA GLY A 138 2.18 -6.43 -2.12
C GLY A 138 2.98 -7.04 -0.97
N TYR A 139 3.71 -8.12 -1.20
CA TYR A 139 4.57 -8.74 -0.19
C TYR A 139 5.85 -9.29 -0.82
N GLN A 140 6.88 -9.47 0.00
CA GLN A 140 8.14 -10.09 -0.39
C GLN A 140 8.07 -11.60 -0.12
N VAL A 141 8.37 -12.43 -1.12
CA VAL A 141 8.51 -13.88 -0.92
C VAL A 141 9.83 -14.15 -0.22
N ARG A 142 9.78 -14.65 1.02
CA ARG A 142 10.97 -15.04 1.81
C ARG A 142 11.08 -16.55 2.04
N SER A 143 9.97 -17.29 1.90
CA SER A 143 9.92 -18.75 1.88
C SER A 143 8.94 -19.17 0.78
N PRO A 144 9.36 -20.03 -0.17
CA PRO A 144 8.47 -20.60 -1.18
C PRO A 144 7.31 -21.40 -0.58
N GLU A 145 7.57 -22.15 0.49
CA GLU A 145 6.58 -23.00 1.17
C GLU A 145 5.49 -22.15 1.83
N ALA A 146 5.89 -21.09 2.55
CA ALA A 146 4.96 -20.15 3.16
C ALA A 146 4.13 -19.39 2.11
N HIS A 147 4.75 -19.04 0.97
CA HIS A 147 4.03 -18.44 -0.16
C HIS A 147 2.97 -19.38 -0.73
N LEU A 148 3.30 -20.65 -0.95
CA LEU A 148 2.35 -21.65 -1.46
C LEU A 148 1.21 -21.88 -0.47
N LEU A 149 1.52 -22.08 0.82
CA LEU A 149 0.52 -22.26 1.87
C LEU A 149 -0.42 -21.06 2.01
N PHE A 150 0.10 -19.85 1.91
CA PHE A 150 -0.70 -18.62 1.92
C PHE A 150 -1.74 -18.63 0.79
N TRP A 151 -1.33 -18.97 -0.45
CA TRP A 151 -2.24 -19.04 -1.59
C TRP A 151 -3.25 -20.17 -1.47
N GLU A 152 -2.83 -21.36 -1.04
CA GLU A 152 -3.74 -22.48 -0.81
C GLU A 152 -4.84 -22.14 0.19
N GLN A 153 -4.47 -21.50 1.31
CA GLN A 153 -5.44 -21.09 2.33
C GLN A 153 -6.35 -19.97 1.83
N SER A 154 -5.81 -19.03 1.05
CA SER A 154 -6.58 -17.90 0.54
C SER A 154 -7.62 -18.31 -0.51
N VAL A 155 -7.29 -19.26 -1.38
CA VAL A 155 -8.23 -19.85 -2.36
C VAL A 155 -9.32 -20.65 -1.64
N LYS A 156 -8.98 -21.39 -0.58
CA LYS A 156 -9.94 -22.19 0.22
C LYS A 156 -10.95 -21.32 0.98
N SER A 157 -10.59 -20.10 1.37
CA SER A 157 -11.41 -19.25 2.24
C SER A 157 -12.45 -18.38 1.52
N THR A 158 -12.65 -18.52 0.20
CA THR A 158 -13.52 -17.66 -0.64
C THR A 158 -13.18 -16.17 -0.63
N LEU A 159 -12.16 -15.75 0.14
CA LEU A 159 -11.66 -14.38 0.29
C LEU A 159 -11.07 -13.81 -1.00
N LEU A 160 -10.60 -14.67 -1.91
CA LEU A 160 -9.96 -14.30 -3.16
C LEU A 160 -10.65 -15.02 -4.34
N GLY A 161 -11.79 -14.51 -4.79
CA GLY A 161 -12.27 -14.77 -6.16
C GLY A 161 -11.36 -14.10 -7.21
N GLU A 162 -11.77 -14.09 -8.49
CA GLU A 162 -11.01 -13.60 -9.67
C GLU A 162 -10.40 -12.18 -9.55
N ALA A 163 -10.71 -11.42 -8.50
CA ALA A 163 -10.29 -10.06 -8.25
C ALA A 163 -8.93 -9.90 -7.51
N CYS A 164 -8.24 -10.99 -7.15
CA CYS A 164 -6.93 -10.89 -6.49
C CYS A 164 -5.80 -10.82 -7.50
N LEU A 165 -5.36 -9.60 -7.82
CA LEU A 165 -4.13 -9.42 -8.57
C LEU A 165 -2.94 -9.40 -7.61
N CYS A 166 -2.29 -10.54 -7.44
CA CYS A 166 -0.90 -10.55 -6.98
C CYS A 166 -0.04 -10.09 -8.15
N SER A 167 0.43 -8.86 -8.12
CA SER A 167 1.67 -8.59 -8.85
C SER A 167 2.73 -9.48 -8.19
N ARG A 168 3.15 -10.57 -8.87
CA ARG A 168 4.40 -11.28 -8.55
C ARG A 168 5.56 -10.34 -8.84
N LEU A 169 5.67 -9.27 -8.06
CA LEU A 169 6.83 -8.41 -8.05
C LEU A 169 7.83 -9.03 -7.08
N GLN A 170 8.49 -10.06 -7.59
CA GLN A 170 9.52 -10.80 -6.89
C GLN A 170 10.76 -9.90 -6.77
N CYS A 171 10.78 -9.02 -5.77
CA CYS A 171 12.02 -8.39 -5.32
C CYS A 171 12.84 -9.45 -4.58
N CYS A 172 13.60 -10.24 -5.35
CA CYS A 172 14.79 -10.93 -4.82
C CYS A 172 15.83 -9.87 -4.47
N LEU A 173 15.71 -9.23 -3.31
CA LEU A 173 16.86 -8.59 -2.70
C LEU A 173 17.65 -9.70 -2.00
N PRO A 174 18.94 -9.91 -2.36
CA PRO A 174 19.79 -10.81 -1.61
C PRO A 174 19.86 -10.32 -0.16
N VAL A 175 19.75 -11.27 0.78
CA VAL A 175 20.03 -11.04 2.21
C VAL A 175 21.51 -10.77 2.38
#